data_AF-X1W1Q4-F1
#
_entry.id   AF-X1W1Q4-F1
#
_cell.length_a   1.000
_cell.length_b   1.000
_cell.length_c   1.000
_cell.angle_alpha   90.00
_cell.angle_beta   90.00
_cell.angle_gamma   90.00
#
_symmetry.space_group_name_H-M   'P 1'
#
loop_
_entity.id
_entity.type
_entity.pdbx_description
1 polymer ?
#
loop_
_entity_poly.entity_id
_entity_poly.type
_entity_poly.pdbx_seq_one_letter_code
_entity_poly.pdbx_strand_id
1 'polypeptide(L)'
;VPARRQVFESFISYIDSLITKAILGQELMTEMPGVGSYAAAEVHRSVFGLINTRDRMLVKDTLTRTLLTYDAKLNTPNLKEELIPVFDFKKSALEETGSFLESVALAQKLGLSISVSQVREFTGLREPVEGEPVLEP
;
A
#
# COMPACT_ATOMS: atom_id res chain seq x y z
N VAL A 1 -35.99 32.65 14.44
CA VAL A 1 -34.75 32.68 13.63
C VAL A 1 -33.69 31.65 14.06
N PRO A 2 -33.38 31.42 15.36
CA PRO A 2 -32.30 30.51 15.75
C PRO A 2 -32.56 29.02 15.41
N ALA A 3 -33.81 28.54 15.54
CA ALA A 3 -34.16 27.16 15.20
C ALA A 3 -33.92 26.80 13.72
N ARG A 4 -34.13 27.74 12.79
CA ARG A 4 -33.85 27.49 11.36
C ARG A 4 -32.35 27.33 11.10
N ARG A 5 -31.52 28.16 11.75
CA ARG A 5 -30.05 28.07 11.63
C ARG A 5 -29.54 26.71 12.11
N GLN A 6 -30.06 26.24 13.24
CA GLN A 6 -29.67 24.97 13.83
C GLN A 6 -30.04 23.77 12.95
N VAL A 7 -31.19 23.79 12.27
CA VAL A 7 -31.58 22.73 11.32
C VAL A 7 -30.63 22.66 10.13
N PHE A 8 -30.25 23.79 9.53
CA PHE A 8 -29.30 23.79 8.42
C PHE A 8 -27.90 23.35 8.86
N GLU A 9 -27.46 23.77 10.03
CA GLU A 9 -26.18 23.36 10.60
C GLU A 9 -26.13 21.85 10.85
N SER A 10 -27.16 21.27 11.49
CA SER A 10 -27.24 19.82 11.70
C SER A 10 -27.31 19.04 10.39
N PHE A 11 -28.01 19.57 9.37
CA PHE A 11 -28.05 18.93 8.06
C PHE A 11 -26.69 18.97 7.37
N ILE A 12 -25.98 20.09 7.40
CA ILE A 12 -24.64 20.21 6.82
C ILE A 12 -23.66 19.25 7.51
N SER A 13 -23.66 19.19 8.85
CA SER A 13 -22.83 18.25 9.60
C SER A 13 -23.17 16.78 9.28
N TYR A 14 -24.44 16.47 9.07
CA TYR A 14 -24.86 15.13 8.64
C TYR A 14 -24.35 14.79 7.23
N ILE A 15 -24.44 15.72 6.28
CA ILE A 15 -23.90 15.50 4.93
C ILE A 15 -22.37 15.34 4.97
N ASP A 16 -21.68 16.15 5.78
CA ASP A 16 -20.22 16.07 5.94
C ASP A 16 -19.78 14.68 6.45
N SER A 17 -20.50 14.12 7.44
CA SER A 17 -20.19 12.78 7.94
C SER A 17 -20.44 11.67 6.91
N LEU A 18 -21.37 11.87 5.96
CA LEU A 18 -21.61 10.91 4.87
C LEU A 18 -20.53 10.93 3.79
N ILE A 19 -19.84 12.05 3.56
CA ILE A 19 -18.79 12.14 2.52
C ILE A 19 -17.66 11.14 2.79
N THR A 20 -17.22 11.04 4.05
CA THR A 20 -16.18 10.07 4.47
C THR A 20 -16.62 8.64 4.20
N LYS A 21 -17.90 8.32 4.41
CA LYS A 21 -18.47 6.99 4.11
C LYS A 21 -18.56 6.73 2.61
N ALA A 22 -18.93 7.72 1.83
CA ALA A 22 -19.06 7.57 0.39
C ALA A 22 -17.70 7.33 -0.30
N ILE A 23 -16.66 8.02 0.16
CA ILE A 23 -15.32 7.95 -0.44
C ILE A 23 -14.51 6.78 0.15
N LEU A 24 -14.45 6.68 1.48
CA LEU A 24 -13.60 5.72 2.18
C LEU A 24 -14.33 4.43 2.59
N GLY A 25 -15.67 4.42 2.51
CA GLY A 25 -16.51 3.28 2.89
C GLY A 25 -16.77 3.14 4.39
N GLN A 26 -16.46 4.15 5.22
CA GLN A 26 -16.39 3.95 6.69
C GLN A 26 -16.65 5.22 7.52
N GLU A 27 -17.03 5.01 8.78
CA GLU A 27 -17.53 6.01 9.74
C GLU A 27 -16.43 6.64 10.63
N LEU A 28 -15.52 5.84 11.23
CA LEU A 28 -14.66 6.29 12.34
C LEU A 28 -13.23 6.69 11.92
N MET A 29 -13.06 7.64 11.00
CA MET A 29 -11.74 8.28 10.80
C MET A 29 -11.61 9.59 11.60
N THR A 30 -12.71 10.30 11.83
CA THR A 30 -12.73 11.64 12.45
C THR A 30 -13.49 11.72 13.78
N GLU A 31 -14.36 10.74 14.10
CA GLU A 31 -15.28 10.79 15.25
C GLU A 31 -15.02 9.65 16.27
N MET A 32 -13.86 9.62 16.92
CA MET A 32 -13.65 8.71 18.07
C MET A 32 -13.67 9.46 19.41
N PRO A 33 -14.85 9.60 20.06
CA PRO A 33 -14.93 10.03 21.44
C PRO A 33 -14.72 8.82 22.37
N GLY A 34 -13.47 8.58 22.79
CA GLY A 34 -13.17 7.77 23.98
C GLY A 34 -13.30 6.24 23.90
N VAL A 35 -12.23 5.56 24.36
CA VAL A 35 -12.15 4.18 24.91
C VAL A 35 -13.04 3.10 24.24
N GLY A 36 -12.68 2.72 23.02
CA GLY A 36 -13.17 1.50 22.35
C GLY A 36 -12.37 1.14 21.08
N SER A 37 -11.18 1.73 20.93
CA SER A 37 -10.74 2.30 19.66
C SER A 37 -9.82 1.42 18.80
N TYR A 38 -9.21 0.37 19.34
CA TYR A 38 -8.16 -0.34 18.60
C TYR A 38 -8.72 -1.32 17.54
N ALA A 39 -9.59 -2.25 17.95
CA ALA A 39 -10.16 -3.25 17.04
C ALA A 39 -11.03 -2.62 15.93
N ALA A 40 -11.80 -1.58 16.26
CA ALA A 40 -12.54 -0.81 15.27
C ALA A 40 -11.60 -0.08 14.29
N ALA A 41 -10.56 0.59 14.78
CA ALA A 41 -9.57 1.24 13.92
C ALA A 41 -8.83 0.25 13.00
N GLU A 42 -8.59 -0.98 13.46
CA GLU A 42 -7.94 -2.03 12.68
C GLU A 42 -8.83 -2.56 11.55
N VAL A 43 -10.12 -2.80 11.82
CA VAL A 43 -11.12 -3.09 10.78
C VAL A 43 -11.22 -1.93 9.78
N HIS A 44 -11.18 -0.69 10.26
CA HIS A 44 -11.22 0.49 9.41
C HIS A 44 -9.97 0.64 8.51
N ARG A 45 -8.78 0.37 9.04
CA ARG A 45 -7.54 0.30 8.25
C ARG A 45 -7.61 -0.75 7.15
N SER A 46 -8.27 -1.88 7.37
CA SER A 46 -8.37 -2.96 6.37
C SER A 46 -9.11 -2.52 5.10
N VAL A 47 -10.21 -1.76 5.22
CA VAL A 47 -10.99 -1.27 4.07
C VAL A 47 -10.25 -0.16 3.33
N PHE A 48 -9.54 0.72 4.05
CA PHE A 48 -8.65 1.70 3.42
C PHE A 48 -7.51 1.01 2.65
N GLY A 49 -6.96 -0.05 3.23
CA GLY A 49 -5.98 -0.92 2.58
C GLY A 49 -6.51 -1.53 1.27
N LEU A 50 -7.79 -1.92 1.22
CA LEU A 50 -8.43 -2.41 0.00
C LEU A 50 -8.52 -1.33 -1.08
N ILE A 51 -8.97 -0.12 -0.74
CA ILE A 51 -9.02 1.01 -1.69
C ILE A 51 -7.62 1.30 -2.24
N ASN A 52 -6.64 1.46 -1.35
CA ASN A 52 -5.25 1.68 -1.72
C ASN A 52 -4.70 0.57 -2.63
N THR A 53 -5.00 -0.70 -2.31
CA THR A 53 -4.58 -1.83 -3.15
C THR A 53 -5.19 -1.74 -4.55
N ARG A 54 -6.49 -1.41 -4.65
CA ARG A 54 -7.17 -1.26 -5.95
C ARG A 54 -6.62 -0.08 -6.73
N ASP A 55 -6.40 1.06 -6.10
CA ASP A 55 -5.81 2.24 -6.73
C ASP A 55 -4.41 1.95 -7.24
N ARG A 56 -3.58 1.26 -6.45
CA ARG A 56 -2.25 0.80 -6.89
C ARG A 56 -2.34 -0.12 -8.10
N MET A 57 -3.26 -1.07 -8.11
CA MET A 57 -3.48 -1.95 -9.27
C MET A 57 -3.88 -1.17 -10.52
N LEU A 58 -4.79 -0.20 -10.38
CA LEU A 58 -5.26 0.64 -11.50
C LEU A 58 -4.14 1.51 -12.07
N VAL A 59 -3.34 2.15 -11.21
CA VAL A 59 -2.19 2.96 -11.64
C VAL A 59 -1.14 2.07 -12.32
N LYS A 60 -0.84 0.90 -11.73
CA LYS A 60 0.09 -0.08 -12.32
C LYS A 60 -0.35 -0.53 -13.70
N ASP A 61 -1.59 -0.95 -13.86
CA ASP A 61 -2.13 -1.40 -15.14
C ASP A 61 -2.11 -0.28 -16.18
N THR A 62 -2.54 0.91 -15.79
CA THR A 62 -2.59 2.07 -16.68
C THR A 62 -1.20 2.44 -17.17
N LEU A 63 -0.24 2.68 -16.27
CA LEU A 63 1.12 3.06 -16.65
C LEU A 63 1.83 1.98 -17.47
N THR A 64 1.65 0.71 -17.10
CA THR A 64 2.23 -0.41 -17.85
C THR A 64 1.66 -0.48 -19.27
N ARG A 65 0.32 -0.42 -19.40
CA ARG A 65 -0.35 -0.57 -20.70
C ARG A 65 -0.17 0.66 -21.60
N THR A 66 -0.33 1.86 -21.07
CA THR A 66 -0.45 3.08 -21.92
C THR A 66 0.86 3.78 -22.16
N LEU A 67 1.83 3.65 -21.24
CA LEU A 67 3.13 4.30 -21.38
C LEU A 67 4.20 3.28 -21.74
N LEU A 68 4.47 2.31 -20.86
CA LEU A 68 5.62 1.41 -21.02
C LEU A 68 5.47 0.47 -22.22
N THR A 69 4.31 -0.17 -22.35
CA THR A 69 4.05 -1.10 -23.47
C THR A 69 4.03 -0.35 -24.80
N TYR A 70 3.47 0.86 -24.84
CA TYR A 70 3.42 1.67 -26.05
C TYR A 70 4.83 2.10 -26.47
N ASP A 71 5.61 2.66 -25.55
CA ASP A 71 6.98 3.12 -25.83
C ASP A 71 7.91 1.95 -26.23
N ALA A 72 7.80 0.81 -25.56
CA ALA A 72 8.58 -0.39 -25.88
C ALA A 72 8.27 -0.91 -27.29
N LYS A 73 6.98 -0.99 -27.67
CA LYS A 73 6.55 -1.44 -29.00
C LYS A 73 6.86 -0.42 -30.09
N LEU A 74 6.84 0.87 -29.78
CA LEU A 74 7.20 1.92 -30.72
C LEU A 74 8.69 1.84 -31.09
N ASN A 75 9.56 1.67 -30.09
CA ASN A 75 11.01 1.60 -30.28
C ASN A 75 11.48 0.21 -30.74
N THR A 76 10.79 -0.87 -30.34
CA THR A 76 11.11 -2.25 -30.71
C THR A 76 9.83 -3.02 -31.08
N PRO A 77 9.37 -2.94 -32.33
CA PRO A 77 8.06 -3.48 -32.75
C PRO A 77 7.87 -4.99 -32.54
N ASN A 78 8.96 -5.76 -32.56
CA ASN A 78 8.94 -7.22 -32.39
C ASN A 78 9.41 -7.67 -30.99
N LEU A 79 9.40 -6.76 -30.01
CA LEU A 79 9.74 -7.10 -28.63
C LEU A 79 8.72 -8.11 -28.10
N LYS A 80 9.22 -9.21 -27.53
CA LYS A 80 8.37 -10.20 -26.88
C LYS A 80 7.71 -9.56 -25.65
N GLU A 81 6.42 -9.86 -25.43
CA GLU A 81 5.64 -9.27 -24.33
C GLU A 81 6.30 -9.51 -22.95
N GLU A 82 6.94 -10.66 -22.75
CA GLU A 82 7.64 -11.04 -21.52
C GLU A 82 8.85 -10.14 -21.18
N LEU A 83 9.37 -9.40 -22.17
CA LEU A 83 10.50 -8.49 -22.00
C LEU A 83 10.06 -7.04 -21.78
N ILE A 84 8.76 -6.76 -21.87
CA ILE A 84 8.23 -5.42 -21.64
C ILE A 84 8.25 -5.12 -20.15
N PRO A 85 8.86 -4.00 -19.72
CA PRO A 85 8.89 -3.65 -18.31
C PRO A 85 7.49 -3.38 -17.78
N VAL A 86 7.25 -3.81 -16.55
CA VAL A 86 6.00 -3.58 -15.82
C VAL A 86 6.24 -2.54 -14.73
N PHE A 87 5.34 -1.57 -14.62
CA PHE A 87 5.37 -0.63 -13.51
C PHE A 87 4.95 -1.34 -12.22
N ASP A 88 5.68 -1.12 -11.12
CA ASP A 88 5.22 -1.56 -9.80
C ASP A 88 5.64 -0.57 -8.71
N PHE A 89 4.90 -0.57 -7.61
CA PHE A 89 5.25 0.19 -6.42
C PHE A 89 6.24 -0.61 -5.58
N LYS A 90 7.27 0.04 -5.04
CA LYS A 90 8.19 -0.60 -4.08
C LYS A 90 7.40 -1.24 -2.95
N LYS A 91 7.62 -2.54 -2.72
CA LYS A 91 7.14 -3.23 -1.52
C LYS A 91 8.05 -2.86 -0.37
N SER A 92 7.56 -2.05 0.56
CA SER A 92 7.74 -2.27 2.01
C SER A 92 7.27 -1.04 2.80
N ALA A 93 6.26 -1.22 3.65
CA ALA A 93 6.15 -0.42 4.87
C ALA A 93 7.20 -0.95 5.88
N LEU A 94 7.78 -0.08 6.72
CA LEU A 94 8.78 -0.48 7.72
C LEU A 94 8.28 -1.61 8.66
N GLU A 95 6.98 -1.60 8.99
CA GLU A 95 6.33 -2.59 9.85
C GLU A 95 6.23 -3.98 9.19
N GLU A 96 6.01 -4.03 7.87
CA GLU A 96 5.96 -5.28 7.10
C GLU A 96 7.36 -5.90 6.94
N THR A 97 8.39 -5.07 6.82
CA THR A 97 9.78 -5.54 6.73
C THR A 97 10.25 -6.19 8.04
N GLY A 98 9.91 -5.59 9.19
CA GLY A 98 10.30 -6.12 10.50
C GLY A 98 9.68 -7.51 10.77
N SER A 99 8.36 -7.61 10.64
CA SER A 99 7.63 -8.87 10.82
C SER A 99 8.06 -9.97 9.84
N PHE A 100 8.40 -9.60 8.60
CA PHE A 100 8.97 -10.53 7.64
C PHE A 100 10.36 -11.03 8.04
N LEU A 101 11.26 -10.16 8.48
CA LEU A 101 12.61 -10.56 8.90
C LEU A 101 12.57 -11.48 10.13
N GLU A 102 11.66 -11.23 11.07
CA GLU A 102 11.41 -12.14 12.19
C GLU A 102 10.94 -13.52 11.72
N SER A 103 10.01 -13.55 10.76
CA SER A 103 9.50 -14.79 10.17
C SER A 103 10.60 -15.56 9.41
N VAL A 104 11.47 -14.85 8.68
CA VAL A 104 12.63 -15.43 8.01
C VAL A 104 13.62 -16.02 9.02
N ALA A 105 13.90 -15.30 10.11
CA ALA A 105 14.78 -15.80 11.17
C ALA A 105 14.21 -17.05 11.85
N LEU A 106 12.89 -17.10 12.09
CA LEU A 106 12.22 -18.30 12.62
C LEU A 106 12.27 -19.46 11.63
N ALA A 107 12.01 -19.21 10.36
CA ALA A 107 12.04 -20.23 9.31
C ALA A 107 13.45 -20.82 9.13
N GLN A 108 14.50 -20.00 9.20
CA GLN A 108 15.88 -20.47 9.22
C GLN A 108 16.16 -21.38 10.43
N LYS A 109 15.68 -21.00 11.63
CA LYS A 109 15.80 -21.84 12.85
C LYS A 109 15.08 -23.18 12.73
N LEU A 110 13.97 -23.22 11.97
CA LEU A 110 13.20 -24.43 11.69
C LEU A 110 13.81 -25.28 10.56
N GLY A 111 14.91 -24.85 9.94
CA GLY A 111 15.61 -25.57 8.88
C GLY A 111 15.05 -25.35 7.47
N LEU A 112 14.23 -24.33 7.26
CA LEU A 112 13.75 -23.96 5.92
C LEU A 112 14.86 -23.23 5.15
N SER A 113 15.11 -23.65 3.91
CA SER A 113 16.04 -22.99 3.01
C SER A 113 15.38 -21.75 2.39
N ILE A 114 15.87 -20.57 2.77
CA ILE A 114 15.42 -19.28 2.23
C ILE A 114 16.54 -18.66 1.41
N SER A 115 16.25 -18.19 0.20
CA SER A 115 17.25 -17.54 -0.65
C SER A 115 17.46 -16.08 -0.25
N VAL A 116 18.70 -15.60 -0.38
CA VAL A 116 19.06 -14.19 -0.14
C VAL A 116 18.32 -13.27 -1.12
N SER A 117 18.13 -13.71 -2.37
CA SER A 117 17.39 -12.96 -3.39
C SER A 117 15.94 -12.68 -2.98
N GLN A 118 15.25 -13.67 -2.38
CA GLN A 118 13.88 -13.48 -1.88
C GLN A 118 13.80 -12.46 -0.74
N VAL A 119 14.78 -12.47 0.18
CA VAL A 119 14.82 -11.51 1.28
C VAL A 119 15.09 -10.09 0.75
N ARG A 120 16.02 -9.96 -0.21
CA ARG A 120 16.34 -8.67 -0.85
C ARG A 120 15.17 -8.12 -1.66
N GLU A 121 14.46 -8.96 -2.40
CA GLU A 121 13.27 -8.57 -3.16
C GLU A 121 12.15 -8.06 -2.25
N PHE A 122 11.91 -8.74 -1.12
CA PHE A 122 10.89 -8.33 -0.16
C PHE A 122 11.27 -7.05 0.61
N THR A 123 12.53 -6.95 1.04
CA THR A 123 13.01 -5.79 1.82
C THR A 123 13.37 -4.57 0.96
N GLY A 124 13.49 -4.74 -0.36
CA GLY A 124 13.97 -3.71 -1.27
C GLY A 124 15.47 -3.38 -1.15
N LEU A 125 16.22 -4.15 -0.34
CA LEU A 125 17.66 -3.94 -0.13
C LEU A 125 18.47 -4.48 -1.32
N ARG A 126 19.13 -3.58 -2.05
CA ARG A 126 20.07 -3.98 -3.11
C ARG A 126 21.32 -4.64 -2.54
N GLU A 127 22.00 -5.41 -3.38
CA GLU A 127 23.34 -5.90 -3.06
C GLU A 127 24.31 -4.72 -2.87
N PRO A 128 25.18 -4.77 -1.84
CA PRO A 128 26.26 -3.80 -1.68
C PRO A 128 27.18 -3.84 -2.90
N VAL A 129 27.63 -2.67 -3.36
CA VAL A 129 28.68 -2.60 -4.39
C VAL A 129 30.03 -2.88 -3.73
N GLU A 130 30.97 -3.47 -4.47
CA GLU A 130 32.34 -3.67 -4.00
C GLU A 130 32.96 -2.35 -3.52
N GLY A 131 33.40 -2.32 -2.27
CA GLY A 131 33.95 -1.11 -1.61
C GLY A 131 32.92 -0.19 -0.94
N GLU A 132 31.62 -0.52 -0.97
CA GLU A 132 30.60 0.21 -0.22
C GLU A 132 30.67 -0.13 1.28
N PRO A 133 30.65 0.85 2.20
CA PRO A 133 30.63 0.57 3.62
C PRO A 133 29.35 -0.19 4.00
N VAL A 134 29.52 -1.41 4.53
CA VAL A 134 28.43 -2.27 5.00
C VAL A 134 28.35 -2.19 6.52
N LEU A 135 27.13 -2.23 7.08
CA LEU A 135 26.93 -2.37 8.53
C LEU A 135 27.35 -3.79 8.95
N GLU A 136 28.34 -3.89 9.83
CA GLU A 136 28.67 -5.15 10.50
C GLU A 136 27.68 -5.44 11.63
N PRO A 137 27.40 -6.73 11.93
CA PRO A 137 26.39 -7.16 12.90
C PRO A 137 26.63 -6.68 14.34
#